data_AF-A0A3M2ST29-F1
#
_entry.id   AF-A0A3M2ST29-F1
#
_cell.length_a   1.000
_cell.length_b   1.000
_cell.length_c   1.000
_cell.angle_alpha   90.00
_cell.angle_beta   90.00
_cell.angle_gamma   90.00
#
_symmetry.space_group_name_H-M   'P 1'
#
loop_
_entity.id
_entity.type
_entity.pdbx_description
1 polymer ?
#
loop_
_entity_poly.entity_id
_entity_poly.type
_entity_poly.pdbx_seq_one_letter_code
_entity_poly.pdbx_strand_id
1 'polypeptide(L)'
;YEATSTPRTPLPRPLPLNLNVLNSLRQRRVILASASPRRRQLLSLLGLPNVEIIPSQAAEDFPKTLAPFEYVLATATKKAETVYEQETASEEREEPALILAADTVVVNTSTGTILEKPRSEAQHVAMLKGLRDARDHKVYTALVGMAPLASARDPGYAMEVVIEETAVRFDGEVTDELILA
;
A
#
# COMPACT_ATOMS: atom_id res chain seq x y z
N TYR A 1 -24.28 -28.17 24.66
CA TYR A 1 -24.09 -28.50 23.25
C TYR A 1 -22.79 -27.86 22.80
N GLU A 2 -21.70 -28.63 22.84
CA GLU A 2 -20.39 -28.20 22.33
C GLU A 2 -20.44 -28.20 20.80
N ALA A 3 -20.23 -27.05 20.18
CA ALA A 3 -20.07 -26.94 18.74
C ALA A 3 -18.64 -27.34 18.37
N THR A 4 -18.47 -28.57 17.87
CA THR A 4 -17.23 -29.01 17.23
C THR A 4 -16.93 -28.15 16.01
N SER A 5 -15.93 -27.27 16.11
CA SER A 5 -15.43 -26.50 14.98
C SER A 5 -14.66 -27.42 14.04
N THR A 6 -15.25 -27.72 12.87
CA THR A 6 -14.51 -28.39 11.80
C THR A 6 -13.36 -27.48 11.35
N PRO A 7 -12.11 -27.96 11.31
CA PRO A 7 -10.99 -27.15 10.84
C PRO A 7 -11.23 -26.82 9.36
N ARG A 8 -11.43 -25.53 9.06
CA ARG A 8 -11.55 -25.06 7.67
C ARG A 8 -10.24 -25.36 6.96
N THR A 9 -10.27 -26.32 6.04
CA THR A 9 -9.15 -26.55 5.13
C THR A 9 -8.91 -25.24 4.37
N PRO A 10 -7.72 -24.63 4.48
CA PRO A 10 -7.43 -23.41 3.75
C PRO A 10 -7.60 -23.70 2.26
N LEU A 11 -8.34 -22.85 1.56
CA LEU A 11 -8.49 -22.96 0.11
C LEU A 11 -7.10 -22.99 -0.52
N PRO A 12 -6.86 -23.86 -1.52
CA PRO A 12 -5.59 -23.88 -2.22
C PRO A 12 -5.33 -22.48 -2.77
N ARG A 13 -4.11 -21.96 -2.56
CA ARG A 13 -3.74 -20.65 -3.09
C ARG A 13 -3.89 -20.72 -4.61
N PRO A 14 -4.50 -19.71 -5.26
CA PRO A 14 -4.55 -19.67 -6.70
C PRO A 14 -3.13 -19.81 -7.25
N LEU A 15 -2.99 -20.58 -8.34
CA LEU A 15 -1.71 -20.71 -9.01
C LEU A 15 -1.21 -19.30 -9.38
N PRO A 16 0.09 -19.02 -9.20
CA PRO A 16 0.62 -17.71 -9.56
C PRO A 16 0.34 -17.43 -11.03
N LEU A 17 -0.06 -16.19 -11.33
CA LEU A 17 -0.38 -15.77 -12.69
C LEU A 17 0.83 -16.07 -13.60
N ASN A 18 0.58 -16.83 -14.68
CA ASN A 18 1.62 -17.19 -15.64
C ASN A 18 1.77 -16.11 -16.71
N LEU A 19 2.28 -14.94 -16.28
CA LEU A 19 2.61 -13.83 -17.17
C LEU A 19 4.12 -13.78 -17.37
N ASN A 20 4.57 -13.60 -18.61
CA ASN A 20 6.01 -13.54 -18.94
C ASN A 20 6.76 -12.50 -18.10
N VAL A 21 6.15 -11.34 -17.87
CA VAL A 21 6.73 -10.28 -17.04
C VAL A 21 6.98 -10.75 -15.59
N LEU A 22 6.03 -11.49 -15.00
CA LEU A 22 6.17 -12.01 -13.64
C LEU A 22 7.24 -13.10 -13.56
N ASN A 23 7.33 -13.95 -14.59
CA ASN A 23 8.40 -14.96 -14.67
C ASN A 23 9.78 -14.30 -14.69
N SER A 24 9.96 -13.23 -15.46
CA SER A 24 11.22 -12.47 -15.48
C SER A 24 11.50 -11.78 -14.14
N LEU A 25 10.50 -11.19 -13.50
CA LEU A 25 10.67 -10.48 -12.22
C LEU A 25 11.02 -11.43 -11.07
N ARG A 26 10.58 -12.69 -11.08
CA ARG A 26 10.94 -13.69 -10.06
C ARG A 26 12.44 -14.02 -10.02
N GLN A 27 13.16 -13.75 -11.10
CA GLN A 27 14.60 -14.00 -11.22
C GLN A 27 15.45 -12.75 -11.01
N ARG A 28 14.83 -11.63 -10.66
CA ARG A 28 15.50 -10.34 -10.45
C ARG A 28 15.24 -9.82 -9.05
N ARG A 29 16.04 -8.86 -8.63
CA ARG A 29 15.84 -8.13 -7.39
C ARG A 29 14.63 -7.20 -7.51
N VAL A 30 13.56 -7.50 -6.75
CA VAL A 30 12.34 -6.69 -6.68
C VAL A 30 12.14 -6.23 -5.24
N ILE A 31 11.97 -4.93 -5.05
CA ILE A 31 11.81 -4.32 -3.73
C ILE A 31 10.36 -3.85 -3.55
N LEU A 32 9.77 -4.18 -2.41
CA LEU A 32 8.57 -3.53 -1.89
C LEU A 32 8.98 -2.45 -0.88
N ALA A 33 8.82 -1.18 -1.26
CA ALA A 33 9.09 0.01 -0.46
C ALA A 33 8.01 0.25 0.63
N SER A 34 7.53 -0.82 1.29
CA SER A 34 6.42 -0.75 2.23
C SER A 34 6.52 -1.80 3.34
N ALA A 35 6.31 -1.36 4.58
CA ALA A 35 6.19 -2.26 5.74
C ALA A 35 4.84 -3.01 5.81
N SER A 36 3.90 -2.77 4.89
CA SER A 36 2.53 -3.31 4.98
C SER A 36 2.50 -4.82 4.74
N PRO A 37 2.10 -5.64 5.74
CA PRO A 37 1.99 -7.10 5.56
C PRO A 37 0.98 -7.49 4.49
N ARG A 38 -0.09 -6.69 4.33
CA ARG A 38 -1.13 -6.91 3.31
C ARG A 38 -0.57 -6.76 1.90
N ARG A 39 0.27 -5.75 1.65
CA ARG A 39 0.86 -5.52 0.31
C ARG A 39 1.83 -6.64 -0.06
N ARG A 40 2.63 -7.11 0.89
CA ARG A 40 3.48 -8.31 0.71
C ARG A 40 2.63 -9.55 0.36
N GLN A 41 1.51 -9.75 1.06
CA GLN A 41 0.60 -10.85 0.77
C GLN A 41 -0.01 -10.74 -0.63
N LEU A 42 -0.43 -9.54 -1.06
CA LEU A 42 -0.97 -9.32 -2.41
C LEU A 42 0.08 -9.62 -3.50
N LEU A 43 1.32 -9.16 -3.34
CA LEU A 43 2.39 -9.49 -4.30
C LEU A 43 2.68 -10.99 -4.35
N SER A 44 2.67 -11.67 -3.20
CA SER A 44 2.80 -13.13 -3.16
C SER A 44 1.67 -13.83 -3.92
N LEU A 45 0.41 -13.39 -3.76
CA LEU A 45 -0.74 -13.91 -4.49
C LEU A 45 -0.67 -13.63 -6.01
N LEU A 46 -0.09 -12.50 -6.41
CA LEU A 46 0.20 -12.19 -7.82
C LEU A 46 1.34 -13.04 -8.39
N GLY A 47 2.04 -13.82 -7.57
CA GLY A 47 3.13 -14.67 -8.00
C GLY A 47 4.52 -14.04 -7.88
N LEU A 48 4.69 -13.05 -7.01
CA LEU A 48 6.00 -12.49 -6.61
C LEU A 48 6.24 -12.78 -5.12
N PRO A 49 6.51 -14.04 -4.72
CA PRO A 49 6.61 -14.42 -3.31
C PRO A 49 7.90 -13.95 -2.61
N ASN A 50 8.96 -13.68 -3.38
CA ASN A 50 10.31 -13.44 -2.85
C ASN A 50 10.76 -11.97 -3.01
N VAL A 51 9.83 -11.03 -2.86
CA VAL A 51 10.17 -9.60 -2.90
C VAL A 51 10.92 -9.18 -1.64
N GLU A 52 11.96 -8.37 -1.81
CA GLU A 52 12.71 -7.77 -0.72
C GLU A 52 11.89 -6.65 -0.08
N ILE A 53 11.83 -6.58 1.25
CA ILE A 53 11.02 -5.60 1.96
C ILE A 53 11.94 -4.53 2.53
N ILE A 54 11.92 -3.34 1.93
CA ILE A 54 12.69 -2.17 2.40
C ILE A 54 11.71 -1.02 2.65
N PRO A 55 11.16 -0.88 3.86
CA PRO A 55 10.23 0.21 4.14
C PRO A 55 10.92 1.57 3.96
N SER A 56 10.28 2.48 3.23
CA SER A 56 10.76 3.86 3.16
C SER A 56 10.65 4.56 4.52
N GLN A 57 11.64 5.40 4.84
CA GLN A 57 11.65 6.27 6.01
C GLN A 57 11.15 7.69 5.70
N ALA A 58 10.62 7.92 4.49
CA ALA A 58 10.05 9.20 4.10
C ALA A 58 8.91 9.62 5.05
N ALA A 59 8.93 10.89 5.46
CA ALA A 59 7.85 11.46 6.26
C ALA A 59 6.56 11.56 5.44
N GLU A 60 5.43 11.29 6.09
CA GLU A 60 4.08 11.45 5.54
C GLU A 60 3.52 12.80 6.00
N ASP A 61 4.17 13.90 5.59
CA ASP A 61 3.93 15.26 6.10
C ASP A 61 3.61 16.28 5.00
N PHE A 62 3.24 15.81 3.81
CA PHE A 62 2.75 16.68 2.75
C PHE A 62 1.54 17.52 3.21
N PRO A 63 1.35 18.73 2.67
CA PRO A 63 0.24 19.58 3.07
C PRO A 63 -1.11 18.90 2.86
N LYS A 64 -1.91 18.80 3.92
CA LYS A 64 -3.28 18.25 3.87
C LYS A 64 -4.28 19.15 3.13
N THR A 65 -3.81 20.29 2.63
CA THR A 65 -4.55 21.16 1.70
C THR A 65 -4.55 20.63 0.27
N LEU A 66 -3.67 19.67 -0.05
CA LEU A 66 -3.67 18.97 -1.33
C LEU A 66 -4.94 18.15 -1.52
N ALA A 67 -5.35 17.94 -2.76
CA ALA A 67 -6.41 16.99 -3.03
C ALA A 67 -5.96 15.56 -2.64
N PRO A 68 -6.87 14.67 -2.20
CA PRO A 68 -6.49 13.34 -1.72
C PRO A 68 -5.65 12.52 -2.70
N PHE A 69 -5.96 12.61 -4.00
CA PHE A 69 -5.20 11.90 -5.03
C PHE A 69 -3.77 12.48 -5.21
N GLU A 70 -3.59 13.79 -5.03
CA GLU A 70 -2.28 14.44 -5.09
C GLU A 70 -1.44 14.07 -3.86
N TYR A 71 -2.06 14.11 -2.67
CA TYR A 71 -1.41 13.74 -1.41
C TYR A 71 -0.89 12.30 -1.45
N VAL A 72 -1.76 11.34 -1.82
CA VAL A 72 -1.42 9.92 -1.82
C VAL A 72 -0.36 9.62 -2.89
N LEU A 73 -0.45 10.27 -4.07
CA LEU A 73 0.56 10.15 -5.12
C LEU A 73 1.91 10.70 -4.67
N ALA A 74 1.96 11.92 -4.15
CA ALA A 74 3.19 12.55 -3.67
C ALA A 74 3.88 11.70 -2.60
N THR A 75 3.09 11.17 -1.66
CA THR A 75 3.60 10.29 -0.60
C THR A 75 4.14 8.98 -1.16
N ALA A 76 3.43 8.32 -2.08
CA ALA A 76 3.88 7.07 -2.70
C ALA A 76 5.13 7.27 -3.56
N THR A 77 5.20 8.35 -4.34
CA THR A 77 6.35 8.72 -5.16
C THR A 77 7.57 8.96 -4.27
N LYS A 78 7.42 9.78 -3.22
CA LYS A 78 8.53 10.08 -2.32
C LYS A 78 9.07 8.83 -1.65
N LYS A 79 8.18 7.89 -1.27
CA LYS A 79 8.59 6.60 -0.72
C LYS A 79 9.44 5.78 -1.69
N ALA A 80 9.06 5.75 -2.97
CA ALA A 80 9.79 5.04 -4.01
C ALA A 80 11.17 5.67 -4.27
N GLU A 81 11.22 6.99 -4.45
CA GLU A 81 12.44 7.75 -4.68
C GLU A 81 13.45 7.58 -3.53
N THR A 82 13.00 7.69 -2.27
CA THR A 82 13.88 7.52 -1.11
C THR A 82 14.51 6.13 -1.06
N VAL A 83 13.77 5.08 -1.40
CA VAL A 83 14.33 3.72 -1.45
C VAL A 83 15.24 3.55 -2.66
N TYR A 84 14.89 4.14 -3.81
CA TYR A 84 15.76 4.13 -4.99
C TYR A 84 17.11 4.78 -4.69
N GLU A 85 17.11 6.03 -4.21
CA GLU A 85 18.32 6.78 -3.86
C GLU A 85 19.19 6.02 -2.85
N GLN A 86 18.58 5.42 -1.83
CA GLN A 86 19.27 4.61 -0.82
C GLN A 86 19.98 3.40 -1.45
N GLU A 87 19.29 2.69 -2.35
CA GLU A 87 19.81 1.43 -2.92
C GLU A 87 20.77 1.66 -4.08
N THR A 88 20.65 2.76 -4.83
CA THR A 88 21.61 3.11 -5.89
C THR A 88 22.88 3.77 -5.36
N ALA A 89 22.86 4.33 -4.15
CA ALA A 89 24.06 4.87 -3.51
C ALA A 89 25.01 3.77 -2.98
N SER A 90 24.56 2.51 -2.92
CA SER A 90 25.36 1.38 -2.44
C SER A 90 26.05 0.66 -3.60
N GLU A 91 27.38 0.72 -3.65
CA GLU A 91 28.17 -0.01 -4.67
C GLU A 91 28.23 -1.53 -4.42
N GLU A 92 27.80 -2.01 -3.24
CA GLU A 92 27.90 -3.41 -2.85
C GLU A 92 26.71 -4.28 -3.30
N ARG A 93 25.62 -3.65 -3.78
CA ARG A 93 24.37 -4.33 -4.09
C ARG A 93 24.02 -4.20 -5.57
N GLU A 94 23.40 -5.25 -6.10
CA GLU A 94 22.79 -5.20 -7.43
C GLU A 94 21.65 -4.15 -7.44
N GLU A 95 21.63 -3.32 -8.48
CA GLU A 95 20.56 -2.35 -8.70
C GLU A 95 19.21 -3.08 -8.81
N PRO A 96 18.16 -2.61 -8.09
CA PRO A 96 16.87 -3.28 -8.13
C PRO A 96 16.23 -3.17 -9.52
N ALA A 97 15.73 -4.27 -10.05
CA ALA A 97 15.03 -4.29 -11.33
C ALA A 97 13.64 -3.65 -11.27
N LEU A 98 13.04 -3.60 -10.08
CA LEU A 98 11.75 -2.97 -9.83
C LEU A 98 11.64 -2.59 -8.35
N ILE A 99 11.24 -1.34 -8.09
CA ILE A 99 10.82 -0.87 -6.77
C ILE A 99 9.32 -0.57 -6.85
N LEU A 100 8.56 -1.12 -5.91
CA LEU A 100 7.14 -0.85 -5.76
C LEU A 100 6.90 -0.09 -4.45
N ALA A 101 6.34 1.10 -4.52
CA ALA A 101 5.86 1.85 -3.37
C ALA A 101 4.36 2.06 -3.46
N ALA A 102 3.70 2.19 -2.32
CA ALA A 102 2.30 2.55 -2.31
C ALA A 102 1.93 3.34 -1.06
N ASP A 103 0.96 4.22 -1.21
CA ASP A 103 0.35 4.96 -0.13
C ASP A 103 -1.17 4.80 -0.17
N THR A 104 -1.81 4.86 1.00
CA THR A 104 -3.26 4.67 1.12
C THR A 104 -3.82 5.60 2.16
N VAL A 105 -4.82 6.40 1.79
CA VAL A 105 -5.53 7.31 2.69
C VAL A 105 -7.03 7.10 2.61
N VAL A 106 -7.72 7.40 3.71
CA VAL A 106 -9.19 7.41 3.77
C VAL A 106 -9.66 8.86 3.76
N VAL A 107 -10.74 9.15 3.04
CA VAL A 107 -11.34 10.49 2.98
C VAL A 107 -12.76 10.40 3.50
N ASN A 108 -13.04 11.13 4.58
CA ASN A 108 -14.40 11.31 5.05
C ASN A 108 -15.10 12.27 4.09
N THR A 109 -16.08 11.79 3.33
CA THR A 109 -16.76 12.60 2.30
C THR A 109 -17.68 13.66 2.88
N SER A 110 -18.10 13.55 4.14
CA SER A 110 -18.94 14.58 4.77
C SER A 110 -18.13 15.82 5.19
N THR A 111 -16.85 15.63 5.55
CA THR A 111 -15.96 16.72 5.99
C THR A 111 -14.87 17.08 4.96
N GLY A 112 -14.66 16.23 3.95
CA GLY A 112 -13.55 16.35 2.99
C GLY A 112 -12.17 16.05 3.59
N THR A 113 -12.11 15.52 4.82
CA THR A 113 -10.84 15.38 5.55
C THR A 113 -10.11 14.10 5.19
N ILE A 114 -8.80 14.22 4.94
CA ILE A 114 -7.87 13.09 4.79
C ILE A 114 -7.57 12.51 6.18
N LEU A 115 -7.85 11.22 6.33
CA LEU A 115 -7.61 10.42 7.51
C LEU A 115 -6.41 9.48 7.26
N GLU A 116 -5.32 9.76 7.97
CA GLU A 116 -4.10 8.94 7.97
C GLU A 116 -4.21 7.81 8.99
N LYS A 117 -3.18 6.95 9.07
CA LYS A 117 -3.15 5.89 10.08
C LYS A 117 -3.28 6.46 11.50
N PRO A 118 -4.25 5.99 12.30
CA PRO A 118 -4.41 6.46 13.68
C PRO A 118 -3.17 6.14 14.50
N ARG A 119 -2.72 7.09 15.32
CA ARG A 119 -1.51 6.98 16.15
C ARG A 119 -1.80 6.47 17.56
N SER A 120 -3.07 6.37 17.94
CA SER A 120 -3.52 5.82 19.22
C SER A 120 -4.85 5.08 19.07
N GLU A 121 -5.16 4.23 20.05
CA GLU A 121 -6.44 3.54 20.15
C GLU A 121 -7.62 4.52 20.16
N ALA A 122 -7.52 5.60 20.95
CA ALA A 122 -8.54 6.65 21.00
C ALA A 122 -8.77 7.31 19.62
N GLN A 123 -7.70 7.57 18.86
CA GLN A 123 -7.81 8.08 17.49
C GLN A 123 -8.44 7.03 16.55
N HIS A 124 -8.11 5.75 16.73
CA HIS A 124 -8.65 4.66 15.93
C HIS A 124 -10.17 4.54 16.14
N VAL A 125 -10.63 4.53 17.39
CA VAL A 125 -12.05 4.49 17.74
C VAL A 125 -12.78 5.72 17.20
N ALA A 126 -12.21 6.91 17.39
CA ALA A 126 -12.80 8.15 16.86
C ALA A 126 -12.91 8.13 15.33
N MET A 127 -11.90 7.61 14.64
CA MET A 127 -11.91 7.41 13.20
C MET A 127 -13.02 6.46 12.78
N LEU A 128 -13.14 5.28 13.39
CA LEU A 128 -14.17 4.30 13.05
C LEU A 128 -15.59 4.85 13.29
N LYS A 129 -15.82 5.53 14.41
CA LYS A 129 -17.10 6.21 14.69
C LYS A 129 -17.41 7.27 13.64
N GLY A 130 -16.45 8.14 13.32
CA GLY A 130 -16.63 9.17 12.30
C GLY A 130 -16.94 8.60 10.91
N LEU A 131 -16.29 7.49 10.53
CA LEU A 131 -16.56 6.79 9.27
C LEU A 131 -17.92 6.10 9.26
N ARG A 132 -18.31 5.46 10.38
CA ARG A 132 -19.66 4.87 10.55
C ARG A 132 -20.73 5.94 10.42
N ASP A 133 -20.58 7.04 11.14
CA ASP A 133 -21.60 8.10 11.22
C ASP A 133 -21.74 8.82 9.87
N ALA A 134 -20.65 8.95 9.10
CA ALA A 134 -20.67 9.45 7.73
C ALA A 134 -21.28 8.44 6.72
N ARG A 135 -21.28 7.14 7.07
CA ARG A 135 -21.60 5.97 6.25
C ARG A 135 -20.70 5.82 5.03
N ASP A 136 -20.78 6.75 4.08
CA ASP A 136 -19.98 6.75 2.86
C ASP A 136 -18.63 7.45 3.09
N HIS A 137 -17.57 6.87 2.54
CA HIS A 137 -16.24 7.44 2.51
C HIS A 137 -15.47 6.88 1.30
N LYS A 138 -14.31 7.47 1.02
CA LYS A 138 -13.46 7.04 -0.10
C LYS A 138 -12.12 6.57 0.41
N VAL A 139 -11.57 5.55 -0.23
CA VAL A 139 -10.20 5.09 -0.02
C VAL A 139 -9.42 5.37 -1.29
N TYR A 140 -8.33 6.11 -1.17
CA TYR A 140 -7.41 6.36 -2.27
C TYR A 140 -6.15 5.55 -2.05
N THR A 141 -5.66 4.89 -3.09
CA THR A 141 -4.35 4.24 -3.09
C THR A 141 -3.58 4.66 -4.33
N ALA A 142 -2.37 5.20 -4.14
CA ALA A 142 -1.40 5.33 -5.21
C ALA A 142 -0.42 4.15 -5.14
N LEU A 143 -0.11 3.59 -6.31
CA LEU A 143 0.95 2.63 -6.55
C LEU A 143 1.96 3.26 -7.49
N VAL A 144 3.22 3.23 -7.10
CA VAL A 144 4.35 3.72 -7.90
C VAL A 144 5.27 2.55 -8.18
N GLY A 145 5.57 2.33 -9.45
CA GLY A 145 6.59 1.40 -9.92
C GLY A 145 7.77 2.16 -10.51
N MET A 146 8.98 1.90 -10.00
CA MET A 146 10.21 2.45 -10.55
C MET A 146 11.11 1.33 -11.06
N ALA A 147 11.65 1.48 -12.26
CA ALA A 147 12.59 0.54 -12.86
C ALA A 147 13.76 1.29 -13.49
N PRO A 148 15.00 0.79 -13.36
CA PRO A 148 16.18 1.46 -13.91
C PRO A 148 16.14 1.51 -15.44
N LEU A 149 16.66 2.59 -16.00
CA LEU A 149 16.85 2.74 -17.44
C LEU A 149 18.22 2.20 -17.83
N ALA A 150 18.31 1.56 -19.00
CA ALA A 150 19.60 1.14 -19.56
C ALA A 150 20.50 2.33 -19.97
N SER A 151 19.92 3.53 -20.11
CA SER A 151 20.66 4.75 -20.44
C SER A 151 21.15 5.46 -19.18
N ALA A 152 22.38 5.97 -19.18
CA ALA A 152 22.95 6.81 -18.12
C ALA A 152 22.35 8.24 -18.05
N ARG A 153 21.06 8.41 -18.38
CA ARG A 153 20.36 9.69 -18.30
C ARG A 153 19.78 9.85 -16.91
N ASP A 154 19.99 11.01 -16.30
CA ASP A 154 19.31 11.41 -15.07
C ASP A 154 17.77 11.42 -15.27
N PRO A 155 16.96 10.89 -14.32
CA PRO A 155 17.31 10.41 -12.99
C PRO A 155 17.69 8.90 -12.93
N GLY A 156 17.92 8.24 -14.06
CA GLY A 156 18.37 6.86 -14.15
C GLY A 156 17.26 5.82 -14.12
N TYR A 157 15.99 6.22 -13.98
CA TYR A 157 14.85 5.32 -13.90
C TYR A 157 13.65 5.78 -14.73
N ALA A 158 12.81 4.82 -15.09
CA ALA A 158 11.42 5.02 -15.50
C ALA A 158 10.52 4.90 -14.27
N MET A 159 9.47 5.71 -14.23
CA MET A 159 8.47 5.69 -13.17
C MET A 159 7.08 5.63 -13.78
N GLU A 160 6.28 4.66 -13.34
CA GLU A 160 4.88 4.50 -13.69
C GLU A 160 4.02 4.61 -12.44
N VAL A 161 2.87 5.27 -12.56
CA VAL A 161 1.99 5.56 -11.43
C VAL A 161 0.56 5.15 -11.76
N VAL A 162 -0.11 4.54 -10.78
CA VAL A 162 -1.54 4.22 -10.85
C VAL A 162 -2.20 4.69 -9.56
N ILE A 163 -3.33 5.37 -9.69
CA ILE A 163 -4.14 5.82 -8.56
C ILE A 163 -5.50 5.14 -8.67
N GLU A 164 -5.93 4.52 -7.59
CA GLU A 164 -7.22 3.86 -7.48
C GLU A 164 -8.06 4.56 -6.40
N GLU A 165 -9.30 4.88 -6.75
CA GLU A 165 -10.33 5.34 -5.81
C GLU A 165 -11.33 4.21 -5.56
N THR A 166 -11.65 3.94 -4.30
CA THR A 166 -12.69 2.98 -3.93
C THR A 166 -13.69 3.64 -3.00
N ALA A 167 -14.97 3.62 -3.37
CA ALA A 167 -16.06 4.01 -2.48
C ALA A 167 -16.35 2.89 -1.48
N VAL A 168 -16.44 3.24 -0.20
CA VAL A 168 -16.71 2.31 0.90
C VAL A 168 -17.88 2.84 1.71
N ARG A 169 -18.78 1.94 2.11
CA ARG A 169 -19.92 2.25 2.95
C ARG A 169 -19.85 1.41 4.23
N PHE A 170 -19.85 2.07 5.38
CA PHE A 170 -20.05 1.41 6.67
C PHE A 170 -21.54 1.27 6.95
N ASP A 171 -21.90 0.15 7.58
CA ASP A 171 -23.20 0.00 8.19
C ASP A 171 -23.26 0.92 9.42
N GLY A 172 -24.19 1.86 9.42
CA GLY A 172 -24.35 2.80 10.52
C GLY A 172 -25.14 2.25 11.70
N GLU A 173 -25.65 1.02 11.61
CA GLU A 173 -26.20 0.31 12.77
C GLU A 173 -25.11 -0.38 13.62
N VAL A 174 -23.85 -0.29 13.19
CA VAL A 174 -22.70 -0.79 13.97
C VAL A 174 -22.65 -0.09 15.33
N THR A 175 -22.73 -0.88 16.40
CA THR A 175 -22.75 -0.35 17.76
C THR A 175 -21.37 0.13 18.21
N ASP A 176 -21.34 1.03 19.20
CA ASP A 176 -20.10 1.43 19.84
C ASP A 176 -19.38 0.25 20.51
N GLU A 177 -20.13 -0.71 21.05
CA GLU A 177 -19.59 -1.94 21.62
C GLU A 177 -18.84 -2.75 20.57
N LEU A 178 -19.38 -2.90 19.36
CA LEU A 178 -18.70 -3.61 18.27
C LEU A 178 -17.43 -2.89 17.79
N ILE A 179 -17.40 -1.55 17.82
CA ILE A 179 -16.21 -0.77 17.47
C ILE A 179 -15.10 -0.92 18.53
N LEU A 180 -15.47 -1.17 19.79
CA LEU A 180 -14.55 -1.28 20.91
C LEU A 180 -14.11 -2.72 21.22
N ALA A 181 -14.78 -3.72 20.64
CA ALA A 181 -14.49 -5.15 20.80
C ALA A 181 -13.25 -5.59 20.03
#